data_AF-A0A661PGY6-F1
#
_entry.id   AF-A0A661PGY6-F1
#
_cell.length_a   1.000
_cell.length_b   1.000
_cell.length_c   1.000
_cell.angle_alpha   90.00
_cell.angle_beta   90.00
_cell.angle_gamma   90.00
#
_symmetry.space_group_name_H-M   'P 1'
#
loop_
_entity.id
_entity.type
_entity.pdbx_description
1 polymer ?
#
loop_
_entity_poly.entity_id
_entity_poly.type
_entity_poly.pdbx_seq_one_letter_code
_entity_poly.pdbx_strand_id
1 'polypeptide(L)'
;MSSAGRPSEAPPEPEAPPAGEPAAAESAPQQSSVTANLSEPATASPVPPDGPQRSSGAARLVSGAAGWQQPVPSPDRSDEPAGTDWPLLGGIASVVVGTGFLVAGHYGLFRLNDVVREEEMQAYRAGVPQGQSSCEWVRSGHVSSAAGASSPDTVADLCDEAESMEVLRNVALPIGAAATFVGLLLIGTSDTVDRRADQGRAWRVRVGMGPHGGAASVAIGFF
;
A
#
# COMPACT_ATOMS: atom_id res chain seq x y z
N MET A 1 39.45 -61.14 -8.72
CA MET A 1 39.07 -59.79 -9.18
C MET A 1 39.34 -58.84 -8.03
N SER A 2 40.55 -58.27 -7.97
CA SER A 2 40.96 -57.33 -6.91
C SER A 2 40.62 -55.91 -7.35
N SER A 3 39.78 -55.23 -6.57
CA SER A 3 39.48 -53.81 -6.75
C SER A 3 40.56 -52.99 -6.07
N ALA A 4 41.35 -52.25 -6.86
CA ALA A 4 42.35 -51.32 -6.35
C ALA A 4 41.65 -50.05 -5.83
N GLY A 5 41.81 -49.78 -4.53
CA GLY A 5 41.31 -48.56 -3.90
C GLY A 5 42.08 -47.33 -4.39
N ARG A 6 41.35 -46.27 -4.76
CA ARG A 6 41.93 -44.97 -5.09
C ARG A 6 42.34 -44.23 -3.80
N PRO A 7 43.50 -43.55 -3.78
CA PRO A 7 43.89 -42.72 -2.66
C PRO A 7 43.00 -41.47 -2.57
N SER A 8 42.62 -41.10 -1.34
CA SER A 8 41.95 -39.83 -1.04
C SER A 8 42.89 -38.66 -1.33
N GLU A 9 42.49 -37.82 -2.27
CA GLU A 9 43.13 -36.54 -2.54
C GLU A 9 42.67 -35.54 -1.47
N ALA A 10 43.61 -34.92 -0.76
CA ALA A 10 43.32 -33.94 0.28
C ALA A 10 42.79 -32.63 -0.36
N PRO A 11 41.81 -31.96 0.27
CA PRO A 11 41.27 -30.70 -0.26
C PRO A 11 42.33 -29.59 -0.23
N PRO A 12 42.34 -28.68 -1.22
CA PRO A 12 43.30 -27.59 -1.30
C PRO A 12 43.15 -26.63 -0.11
N GLU A 13 44.30 -26.25 0.43
CA GLU A 13 44.46 -25.30 1.54
C GLU A 13 43.96 -23.90 1.10
N PRO A 14 43.19 -23.18 1.93
CA PRO A 14 42.65 -21.87 1.57
C PRO A 14 43.77 -20.83 1.46
N GLU A 15 43.88 -20.25 0.27
CA GLU A 15 44.81 -19.17 -0.07
C GLU A 15 44.49 -17.92 0.78
N ALA A 16 45.48 -17.39 1.50
CA ALA A 16 45.32 -16.22 2.34
C ALA A 16 44.99 -14.97 1.50
N PRO A 17 44.04 -14.13 1.92
CA PRO A 17 43.67 -12.93 1.17
C PRO A 17 44.85 -11.93 1.12
N PRO A 18 45.03 -11.21 0.00
CA PRO A 18 46.12 -10.27 -0.17
C PRO A 18 46.00 -9.12 0.83
N ALA A 19 47.08 -8.87 1.55
CA ALA A 19 47.21 -7.73 2.44
C ALA A 19 47.33 -6.43 1.62
N GLY A 20 46.34 -5.54 1.76
CA GLY A 20 46.57 -4.10 1.68
C GLY A 20 45.75 -3.36 0.63
N GLU A 21 44.75 -2.60 1.11
CA GLU A 21 44.49 -1.25 0.61
C GLU A 21 43.97 -0.41 1.79
N PRO A 22 44.59 0.75 2.11
CA PRO A 22 44.12 1.60 3.20
C PRO A 22 42.82 2.28 2.77
N ALA A 23 41.72 1.91 3.43
CA ALA A 23 40.42 2.55 3.26
C ALA A 23 40.57 4.07 3.48
N ALA A 24 40.29 4.82 2.41
CA ALA A 24 40.07 6.25 2.49
C ALA A 24 38.91 6.50 3.46
N ALA A 25 39.15 7.37 4.44
CA ALA A 25 38.13 7.88 5.33
C ALA A 25 37.12 8.70 4.51
N GLU A 26 36.09 8.04 3.99
CA GLU A 26 34.96 8.71 3.35
C GLU A 26 34.00 9.18 4.44
N SER A 27 34.01 10.51 4.59
CA SER A 27 33.18 11.36 5.44
C SER A 27 31.82 10.78 5.81
N ALA A 28 31.59 10.65 7.12
CA ALA A 28 30.27 10.42 7.71
C ALA A 28 29.25 11.47 7.21
N PRO A 29 28.04 11.07 6.80
CA PRO A 29 26.97 12.03 6.57
C PRO A 29 26.58 12.66 7.91
N GLN A 30 26.70 13.98 8.01
CA GLN A 30 26.10 14.75 9.08
C GLN A 30 24.61 14.46 9.09
N GLN A 31 24.17 13.66 10.07
CA GLN A 31 22.78 13.52 10.42
C GLN A 31 22.28 14.90 10.85
N SER A 32 21.66 15.60 9.92
CA SER A 32 20.81 16.74 10.23
C SER A 32 19.75 16.22 11.18
N SER A 33 19.85 16.66 12.44
CA SER A 33 18.81 16.56 13.43
C SER A 33 17.59 17.35 12.93
N VAL A 34 16.83 16.74 12.03
CA VAL A 34 15.47 17.18 11.73
C VAL A 34 14.69 16.83 12.98
N THR A 35 14.65 17.79 13.90
CA THR A 35 13.67 17.86 14.97
C THR A 35 12.33 18.04 14.26
N ALA A 36 11.75 16.94 13.80
CA ALA A 36 10.37 16.90 13.39
C ALA A 36 9.58 17.19 14.66
N ASN A 37 9.24 18.46 14.85
CA ASN A 37 8.15 18.89 15.70
C ASN A 37 6.90 18.22 15.14
N LEU A 38 6.64 16.97 15.56
CA LEU A 38 5.34 16.33 15.43
C LEU A 38 4.38 17.20 16.23
N SER A 39 3.82 18.19 15.54
CA SER A 39 2.58 18.81 15.97
C SER A 39 1.56 17.69 16.00
N GLU A 40 1.14 17.36 17.21
CA GLU A 40 0.15 16.34 17.51
C GLU A 40 -1.01 16.40 16.51
N PRO A 41 -1.51 15.28 16.00
CA PRO A 41 -2.78 15.28 15.29
C PRO A 41 -3.83 15.79 16.28
N ALA A 42 -4.31 17.01 16.05
CA ALA A 42 -5.41 17.59 16.79
C ALA A 42 -6.52 16.54 16.84
N THR A 43 -6.69 15.96 18.02
CA THR A 43 -7.76 15.03 18.32
C THR A 43 -9.02 15.87 18.23
N ALA A 44 -9.64 15.88 17.06
CA ALA A 44 -10.94 16.49 16.87
C ALA A 44 -11.89 15.77 17.82
N SER A 45 -12.16 16.40 18.95
CA SER A 45 -13.16 15.93 19.89
C SER A 45 -14.46 15.77 19.12
N PRO A 46 -15.13 14.60 19.19
CA PRO A 46 -16.43 14.43 18.58
C PRO A 46 -17.36 15.46 19.20
N VAL A 47 -17.77 16.44 18.40
CA VAL A 47 -18.84 17.37 18.78
C VAL A 47 -20.06 16.51 19.10
N PRO A 48 -20.60 16.56 20.34
CA PRO A 48 -21.81 15.82 20.66
C PRO A 48 -22.94 16.34 19.77
N PRO A 49 -23.78 15.47 19.19
CA PRO A 49 -24.95 15.92 18.45
C PRO A 49 -25.91 16.59 19.43
N ASP A 50 -25.99 17.92 19.36
CA ASP A 50 -27.07 18.68 19.98
C ASP A 50 -28.40 18.18 19.43
N GLY A 51 -29.14 17.47 20.29
CA GLY A 51 -30.54 17.71 20.62
C GLY A 51 -31.61 17.72 19.50
N PRO A 52 -32.79 17.14 19.74
CA PRO A 52 -33.86 17.02 18.75
C PRO A 52 -34.60 18.35 18.56
N GLN A 53 -34.33 19.07 17.47
CA GLN A 53 -35.26 20.07 16.95
C GLN A 53 -36.44 19.35 16.28
N ARG A 54 -37.42 18.97 17.12
CA ARG A 54 -38.80 18.68 16.69
C ARG A 54 -39.37 19.95 16.05
N SER A 55 -39.24 20.10 14.74
CA SER A 55 -40.19 20.91 13.99
C SER A 55 -41.37 20.02 13.61
N SER A 56 -42.45 20.16 14.37
CA SER A 56 -43.77 19.66 14.01
C SER A 56 -44.29 20.44 12.80
N GLY A 57 -43.72 20.17 11.62
CA GLY A 57 -44.22 20.63 10.33
C GLY A 57 -45.27 19.65 9.85
N ALA A 58 -46.52 20.09 9.79
CA ALA A 58 -47.67 19.35 9.34
C ALA A 58 -47.39 18.44 8.13
N ALA A 59 -47.74 17.17 8.26
CA ALA A 59 -47.85 16.23 7.16
C ALA A 59 -48.87 16.77 6.15
N ARG A 60 -48.40 17.53 5.15
CA ARG A 60 -49.15 17.72 3.91
C ARG A 60 -49.04 16.41 3.14
N LEU A 61 -50.05 15.58 3.30
CA LEU A 61 -50.39 14.53 2.35
C LEU A 61 -50.70 15.20 1.02
N VAL A 62 -49.68 15.40 0.18
CA VAL A 62 -49.87 15.69 -1.24
C VAL A 62 -50.17 14.36 -1.92
N SER A 63 -51.42 13.90 -1.76
CA SER A 63 -52.04 13.00 -2.73
C SER A 63 -52.33 13.84 -3.96
N GLY A 64 -51.50 13.70 -5.00
CA GLY A 64 -51.73 14.49 -6.22
C GLY A 64 -50.74 14.20 -7.32
N ALA A 65 -51.20 13.36 -8.26
CA ALA A 65 -50.67 13.14 -9.60
C ALA A 65 -49.29 12.46 -9.70
N ALA A 66 -49.34 11.23 -10.21
CA ALA A 66 -48.30 10.67 -11.07
C ALA A 66 -48.14 11.59 -12.31
N GLY A 67 -47.52 12.74 -12.10
CA GLY A 67 -47.04 13.60 -13.16
C GLY A 67 -45.89 12.87 -13.81
N TRP A 68 -46.07 12.47 -15.06
CA TRP A 68 -44.98 12.19 -15.98
C TRP A 68 -44.10 13.44 -16.00
N GLN A 69 -43.10 13.49 -15.12
CA GLN A 69 -42.03 14.47 -15.21
C GLN A 69 -41.34 14.18 -16.53
N GLN A 70 -41.69 14.96 -17.56
CA GLN A 70 -40.92 14.96 -18.78
C GLN A 70 -39.47 15.25 -18.39
N PRO A 71 -38.50 14.45 -18.85
CA PRO A 71 -37.10 14.74 -18.61
C PRO A 71 -36.86 16.17 -19.06
N VAL A 72 -36.54 17.04 -18.10
CA VAL A 72 -36.20 18.43 -18.40
C VAL A 72 -35.03 18.33 -19.38
N PRO A 73 -35.14 18.87 -20.60
CA PRO A 73 -34.04 18.81 -21.55
C PRO A 73 -32.83 19.44 -20.87
N SER A 74 -31.81 18.61 -20.64
CA SER A 74 -30.54 19.10 -20.11
C SER A 74 -30.11 20.27 -20.99
N PRO A 75 -29.75 21.42 -20.41
CA PRO A 75 -29.31 22.56 -21.21
C PRO A 75 -28.24 22.07 -22.18
N ASP A 76 -28.43 22.35 -23.47
CA ASP A 76 -27.46 22.06 -24.53
C ASP A 76 -26.11 22.58 -24.02
N ARG A 77 -25.25 21.64 -23.61
CA ARG A 77 -23.86 21.91 -23.24
C ARG A 77 -23.27 22.52 -24.50
N SER A 78 -23.10 23.83 -24.46
CA SER A 78 -22.54 24.60 -25.54
C SER A 78 -21.26 23.92 -26.00
N ASP A 79 -21.11 23.74 -27.31
CA ASP A 79 -19.92 23.21 -27.98
C ASP A 79 -18.72 24.13 -27.74
N GLU A 80 -18.24 24.15 -26.49
CA GLU A 80 -17.02 24.81 -26.10
C GLU A 80 -15.87 23.97 -26.69
N PRO A 81 -14.92 24.60 -27.40
CA PRO A 81 -13.92 23.91 -28.21
C PRO A 81 -13.15 22.93 -27.35
N ALA A 82 -13.39 21.63 -27.57
CA ALA A 82 -12.80 20.45 -26.90
C ALA A 82 -11.73 20.80 -25.86
N GLY A 83 -12.17 21.37 -24.73
CA GLY A 83 -11.28 21.76 -23.66
C GLY A 83 -10.62 20.49 -23.10
N THR A 84 -9.35 20.58 -22.72
CA THR A 84 -8.65 19.47 -22.07
C THR A 84 -9.50 18.94 -20.91
N ASP A 85 -9.86 17.65 -20.96
CA ASP A 85 -10.64 16.97 -19.93
C ASP A 85 -9.74 16.77 -18.69
N TRP A 86 -9.64 17.82 -17.88
CA TRP A 86 -8.85 17.84 -16.65
C TRP A 86 -9.24 16.72 -15.67
N PRO A 87 -10.53 16.36 -15.49
CA PRO A 87 -10.93 15.20 -14.70
C PRO A 87 -10.33 13.88 -15.20
N LEU A 88 -10.37 13.62 -16.51
CA LEU A 88 -9.76 12.42 -17.10
C LEU A 88 -8.24 12.38 -16.85
N LEU A 89 -7.57 13.51 -17.09
CA LEU A 89 -6.12 13.62 -16.92
C LEU A 89 -5.72 13.40 -15.45
N GLY A 90 -6.46 14.02 -14.52
CA GLY A 90 -6.26 13.85 -13.08
C GLY A 90 -6.55 12.42 -12.62
N GLY A 91 -7.59 11.78 -13.18
CA GLY A 91 -7.92 10.38 -12.92
C GLY A 91 -6.79 9.44 -13.33
N ILE A 92 -6.27 9.58 -14.56
CA ILE A 92 -5.14 8.77 -15.06
C ILE A 92 -3.90 8.97 -14.19
N ALA A 93 -3.54 10.22 -13.90
CA ALA A 93 -2.38 10.52 -13.06
C ALA A 93 -2.50 9.87 -11.67
N SER A 94 -3.68 9.96 -11.05
CA SER A 94 -3.96 9.34 -9.75
C SER A 94 -3.85 7.81 -9.79
N VAL A 95 -4.38 7.15 -10.84
CA VAL A 95 -4.26 5.69 -11.01
C VAL A 95 -2.81 5.28 -11.20
N VAL A 96 -2.04 5.99 -12.01
CA VAL A 96 -0.61 5.68 -12.24
C VAL A 96 0.17 5.77 -10.93
N VAL A 97 0.00 6.86 -10.17
CA VAL A 97 0.67 7.05 -8.87
C VAL A 97 0.21 5.97 -7.88
N GLY A 98 -1.10 5.76 -7.72
CA GLY A 98 -1.65 4.78 -6.79
C GLY A 98 -1.22 3.35 -7.10
N THR A 99 -1.25 2.95 -8.38
CA THR A 99 -0.79 1.62 -8.81
C THR A 99 0.72 1.46 -8.59
N GLY A 100 1.52 2.50 -8.81
CA GLY A 100 2.95 2.50 -8.50
C GLY A 100 3.24 2.18 -7.02
N PHE A 101 2.50 2.80 -6.11
CA PHE A 101 2.60 2.48 -4.67
C PHE A 101 2.19 1.04 -4.36
N LEU A 102 1.13 0.53 -4.98
CA LEU A 102 0.70 -0.86 -4.78
C LEU A 102 1.75 -1.88 -5.25
N VAL A 103 2.34 -1.65 -6.43
CA VAL A 103 3.39 -2.52 -6.99
C VAL A 103 4.64 -2.48 -6.13
N ALA A 104 5.09 -1.28 -5.72
CA ALA A 104 6.25 -1.14 -4.84
C ALA A 104 6.01 -1.85 -3.48
N GLY A 105 4.82 -1.69 -2.89
CA GLY A 105 4.45 -2.38 -1.66
C GLY A 105 4.42 -3.91 -1.81
N HIS A 106 3.93 -4.42 -2.94
CA HIS A 106 3.98 -5.87 -3.24
C HIS A 106 5.41 -6.38 -3.46
N TYR A 107 6.25 -5.61 -4.15
CA TYR A 107 7.66 -5.99 -4.36
C TYR A 107 8.40 -6.12 -3.02
N GLY A 108 8.17 -5.18 -2.09
CA GLY A 108 8.74 -5.25 -0.73
C GLY A 108 8.35 -6.52 0.03
N LEU A 109 7.09 -6.97 -0.12
CA LEU A 109 6.61 -8.22 0.49
C LEU A 109 7.37 -9.46 -0.01
N PHE A 110 7.61 -9.54 -1.32
CA PHE A 110 8.36 -10.67 -1.89
C PHE A 110 9.82 -10.66 -1.44
N ARG A 111 10.44 -9.48 -1.45
CA ARG A 111 11.83 -9.28 -0.97
C ARG A 111 11.99 -9.70 0.49
N LEU A 112 11.05 -9.32 1.35
CA LEU A 112 11.07 -9.73 2.77
C LEU A 112 10.94 -11.24 2.93
N ASN A 113 10.09 -11.87 2.13
CA ASN A 113 9.87 -13.32 2.19
C ASN A 113 11.10 -14.10 1.75
N ASP A 114 11.88 -13.58 0.79
CA ASP A 114 13.15 -14.20 0.39
C ASP A 114 14.18 -14.12 1.53
N VAL A 115 14.34 -12.96 2.19
CA VAL A 115 15.26 -12.80 3.33
C VAL A 115 14.89 -13.72 4.50
N VAL A 116 13.59 -13.87 4.80
CA VAL A 116 13.13 -14.75 5.89
C VAL A 116 13.42 -16.23 5.60
N ARG A 117 13.55 -16.61 4.32
CA ARG A 117 13.79 -18.01 3.92
C ARG A 117 15.25 -18.38 3.84
N GLU A 118 16.17 -17.42 3.93
CA GLU A 118 17.60 -17.69 3.97
C GLU A 118 17.96 -18.60 5.16
N GLU A 119 18.77 -19.62 4.91
CA GLU A 119 19.13 -20.66 5.89
C GLU A 119 19.80 -20.05 7.13
N GLU A 120 20.52 -18.94 6.95
CA GLU A 120 21.20 -18.18 8.00
C GLU A 120 20.21 -17.54 8.99
N MET A 121 19.10 -16.98 8.49
CA MET A 121 18.04 -16.38 9.31
C MET A 121 17.25 -17.46 10.06
N GLN A 122 17.07 -18.63 9.44
CA GLN A 122 16.45 -19.78 10.09
C GLN A 122 17.33 -20.35 11.21
N ALA A 123 18.65 -20.44 10.98
CA ALA A 123 19.62 -20.84 12.00
C ALA A 123 19.64 -19.84 13.16
N TYR A 124 19.58 -18.53 12.87
CA TYR A 124 19.48 -17.50 13.89
C TYR A 124 18.22 -17.68 14.74
N ARG A 125 17.05 -17.87 14.12
CA ARG A 125 15.76 -18.07 14.80
C ARG A 125 15.72 -19.33 15.66
N ALA A 126 16.42 -20.39 15.26
CA ALA A 126 16.51 -21.61 16.06
C ALA A 126 17.18 -21.38 17.43
N GLY A 127 17.99 -20.32 17.57
CA GLY A 127 18.60 -19.92 18.83
C GLY A 127 17.77 -18.95 19.69
N VAL A 128 16.64 -18.45 19.19
CA VAL A 128 15.78 -17.50 19.92
C VAL A 128 14.71 -18.27 20.73
N PRO A 129 14.49 -17.96 22.01
CA PRO A 129 13.45 -18.61 22.82
C PRO A 129 12.06 -18.47 22.19
N GLN A 130 11.26 -19.55 22.24
CA GLN A 130 9.89 -19.49 21.74
C GLN A 130 9.07 -18.43 22.49
N GLY A 131 8.40 -17.57 21.75
CA GLY A 131 7.58 -16.49 22.30
C GLY A 131 8.26 -15.12 22.36
N GLN A 132 9.54 -15.01 21.99
CA GLN A 132 10.21 -13.72 21.79
C GLN A 132 10.45 -13.45 20.30
N SER A 133 10.39 -12.18 19.92
CA SER A 133 10.75 -11.76 18.57
C SER A 133 12.27 -11.72 18.42
N SER A 134 12.79 -12.11 17.25
CA SER A 134 14.23 -12.06 16.95
C SER A 134 14.81 -10.65 17.15
N CYS A 135 14.02 -9.61 16.82
CA CYS A 135 14.43 -8.22 16.93
C CYS A 135 14.52 -7.72 18.37
N GLU A 136 13.60 -8.14 19.24
CA GLU A 136 13.66 -7.80 20.66
C GLU A 136 14.80 -8.53 21.37
N TRP A 137 15.10 -9.76 20.95
CA TRP A 137 16.27 -10.52 21.41
C TRP A 137 17.60 -9.83 21.05
N VAL A 138 17.74 -9.36 19.81
CA VAL A 138 18.93 -8.61 19.38
C VAL A 138 19.03 -7.26 20.07
N ARG A 139 17.93 -6.49 20.15
CA ARG A 139 17.92 -5.17 20.82
C ARG A 139 18.26 -5.24 22.30
N SER A 140 17.97 -6.36 22.96
CA SER A 140 18.38 -6.59 24.35
C SER A 140 19.85 -6.99 24.50
N GLY A 141 20.62 -7.03 23.41
CA GLY A 141 22.05 -7.31 23.40
C GLY A 141 22.40 -8.80 23.44
N HIS A 142 21.42 -9.69 23.22
CA HIS A 142 21.67 -11.13 23.21
C HIS A 142 22.13 -11.59 21.83
N VAL A 143 23.11 -12.49 21.81
CA VAL A 143 23.63 -13.13 20.60
C VAL A 143 23.11 -14.55 20.50
N SER A 144 22.68 -14.95 19.29
CA SER A 144 22.34 -16.36 19.02
C SER A 144 23.62 -17.18 19.00
N SER A 145 23.65 -18.28 19.76
CA SER A 145 24.79 -19.22 19.77
C SER A 145 24.69 -20.30 18.69
N ALA A 146 23.72 -20.20 17.77
CA ALA A 146 23.55 -21.16 16.70
C ALA A 146 24.71 -21.08 15.69
N ALA A 147 25.25 -22.23 15.29
CA ALA A 147 26.31 -22.28 14.27
C ALA A 147 25.77 -21.81 12.92
N GLY A 148 26.49 -20.90 12.25
CA GLY A 148 26.08 -20.31 10.97
C GLY A 148 25.07 -19.17 11.07
N ALA A 149 24.79 -18.68 12.29
CA ALA A 149 23.95 -17.50 12.48
C ALA A 149 24.65 -16.23 11.97
N SER A 150 23.89 -15.36 11.28
CA SER A 150 24.38 -14.04 10.88
C SER A 150 24.77 -13.20 12.10
N SER A 151 25.67 -12.24 11.89
CA SER A 151 26.14 -11.36 12.96
C SER A 151 24.97 -10.57 13.59
N PRO A 152 25.01 -10.28 14.91
CA PRO A 152 23.95 -9.53 15.58
C PRO A 152 23.75 -8.14 14.98
N ASP A 153 24.82 -7.49 14.50
CA ASP A 153 24.75 -6.17 13.86
C ASP A 153 23.94 -6.23 12.55
N THR A 154 24.17 -7.26 11.72
CA THR A 154 23.39 -7.49 10.49
C THR A 154 21.91 -7.70 10.79
N VAL A 155 21.59 -8.46 11.84
CA VAL A 155 20.18 -8.69 12.22
C VAL A 155 19.55 -7.43 12.80
N ALA A 156 20.30 -6.61 13.54
CA ALA A 156 19.84 -5.32 14.06
C ALA A 156 19.47 -4.35 12.92
N ASP A 157 20.35 -4.20 11.92
CA ASP A 157 20.11 -3.37 10.74
C ASP A 157 18.85 -3.82 9.99
N LEU A 158 18.68 -5.14 9.79
CA LEU A 158 17.49 -5.71 9.18
C LEU A 158 16.21 -5.46 10.00
N CYS A 159 16.31 -5.47 11.32
CA CYS A 159 15.19 -5.18 12.21
C CYS A 159 14.78 -3.71 12.19
N ASP A 160 15.73 -2.78 12.19
CA ASP A 160 15.45 -1.35 12.08
C ASP A 160 14.87 -1.00 10.70
N GLU A 161 15.38 -1.62 9.64
CA GLU A 161 14.85 -1.47 8.30
C GLU A 161 13.42 -2.05 8.19
N ALA A 162 13.16 -3.22 8.79
CA ALA A 162 11.83 -3.82 8.82
C ALA A 162 10.80 -2.94 9.57
N GLU A 163 11.18 -2.33 10.69
CA GLU A 163 10.29 -1.42 11.45
C GLU A 163 9.94 -0.18 10.62
N SER A 164 10.93 0.40 9.92
CA SER A 164 10.68 1.53 9.02
C SER A 164 9.75 1.16 7.85
N MET A 165 9.91 -0.04 7.29
CA MET A 165 9.06 -0.56 6.22
C MET A 165 7.64 -0.88 6.71
N GLU A 166 7.46 -1.30 7.96
CA GLU A 166 6.14 -1.55 8.52
C GLU A 166 5.33 -0.26 8.62
N VAL A 167 5.94 0.83 9.11
CA VAL A 167 5.31 2.15 9.17
C VAL A 167 4.97 2.65 7.77
N LEU A 168 5.91 2.58 6.82
CA LEU A 168 5.69 2.96 5.43
C LEU A 168 4.56 2.15 4.80
N ARG A 169 4.51 0.84 5.03
CA ARG A 169 3.45 -0.03 4.49
C ARG A 169 2.07 0.31 5.08
N ASN A 170 2.01 0.59 6.38
CA ASN A 170 0.76 0.88 7.06
C ASN A 170 0.13 2.21 6.58
N VAL A 171 0.96 3.15 6.11
CA VAL A 171 0.52 4.44 5.56
C VAL A 171 0.37 4.40 4.04
N ALA A 172 1.32 3.80 3.32
CA ALA A 172 1.36 3.80 1.86
C ALA A 172 0.28 2.92 1.23
N LEU A 173 -0.08 1.77 1.84
CA LEU A 173 -1.16 0.92 1.31
C LEU A 173 -2.52 1.61 1.31
N PRO A 174 -3.02 2.17 2.43
CA PRO A 174 -4.33 2.84 2.43
C PRO A 174 -4.32 4.08 1.55
N ILE A 175 -3.24 4.86 1.52
CA ILE A 175 -3.13 6.04 0.65
C ILE A 175 -3.12 5.63 -0.82
N GLY A 176 -2.31 4.62 -1.18
CA GLY A 176 -2.24 4.10 -2.56
C GLY A 176 -3.56 3.50 -3.02
N ALA A 177 -4.24 2.74 -2.17
CA ALA A 177 -5.56 2.19 -2.45
C ALA A 177 -6.62 3.29 -2.61
N ALA A 178 -6.64 4.28 -1.73
CA ALA A 178 -7.55 5.41 -1.82
C ALA A 178 -7.31 6.25 -3.08
N ALA A 179 -6.05 6.57 -3.40
CA ALA A 179 -5.69 7.30 -4.62
C ALA A 179 -6.07 6.53 -5.89
N THR A 180 -5.85 5.22 -5.92
CA THR A 180 -6.28 4.36 -7.04
C THR A 180 -7.80 4.36 -7.18
N PHE A 181 -8.53 4.23 -6.08
CA PHE A 181 -9.99 4.24 -6.07
C PHE A 181 -10.56 5.59 -6.56
N VAL A 182 -10.03 6.70 -6.05
CA VAL A 182 -10.42 8.05 -6.48
C VAL A 182 -10.11 8.26 -7.96
N GLY A 183 -8.93 7.83 -8.42
CA GLY A 183 -8.55 7.91 -9.83
C GLY A 183 -9.49 7.12 -10.75
N LEU A 184 -9.83 5.89 -10.36
CA LEU A 184 -10.81 5.07 -11.10
C LEU A 184 -12.20 5.69 -11.10
N LEU A 185 -12.62 6.29 -9.99
CA LEU A 185 -13.91 6.99 -9.90
C LEU A 185 -13.94 8.19 -10.84
N LEU A 186 -12.88 9.02 -10.85
CA LEU A 186 -12.76 10.17 -11.76
C LEU A 186 -12.80 9.74 -13.24
N ILE A 187 -12.04 8.70 -13.59
CA ILE A 187 -12.06 8.14 -14.96
C ILE A 187 -13.47 7.67 -15.32
N GLY A 188 -14.12 6.92 -14.43
CA GLY A 188 -15.46 6.38 -14.64
C GLY A 188 -16.55 7.44 -14.73
N THR A 189 -16.35 8.61 -14.11
CA THR A 189 -17.30 9.74 -14.18
C THR A 189 -17.01 10.73 -15.30
N SER A 190 -15.93 10.55 -16.08
CA SER A 190 -15.60 11.49 -17.15
C SER A 190 -16.53 11.31 -18.36
N ASP A 191 -17.07 12.42 -18.87
CA ASP A 191 -17.97 12.45 -20.03
C ASP A 191 -17.31 11.85 -21.29
N THR A 192 -15.97 11.81 -21.36
CA THR A 192 -15.20 11.21 -22.46
C THR A 192 -15.27 9.68 -22.51
N VAL A 193 -15.43 9.02 -21.37
CA VAL A 193 -15.58 7.55 -21.31
C VAL A 193 -17.00 7.14 -21.70
N ASP A 194 -18.02 7.89 -21.27
CA ASP A 194 -19.42 7.63 -21.61
C ASP A 194 -19.68 7.69 -23.12
N ARG A 195 -19.07 8.65 -23.84
CA ARG A 195 -19.20 8.76 -25.31
C ARG A 195 -18.61 7.58 -26.08
N ARG A 196 -17.67 6.83 -25.50
CA ARG A 196 -17.15 5.58 -26.10
C ARG A 196 -18.02 4.36 -25.79
N ALA A 197 -18.72 4.37 -24.65
CA ALA A 197 -19.57 3.26 -24.22
C ALA A 197 -20.86 3.12 -25.05
N ASP A 198 -21.29 4.21 -25.71
CA ASP A 198 -22.42 4.23 -26.65
C ASP A 198 -22.19 3.41 -27.94
N GLN A 199 -21.00 2.84 -28.16
CA GLN A 199 -20.76 1.85 -29.23
C GLN A 199 -21.11 0.39 -28.85
N GLY A 200 -21.82 0.15 -27.75
CA GLY A 200 -22.56 -1.12 -27.56
C GLY A 200 -22.39 -1.85 -26.21
N ARG A 201 -21.70 -1.27 -25.21
CA ARG A 201 -21.65 -1.83 -23.83
C ARG A 201 -21.56 -0.72 -22.80
N ALA A 202 -22.72 -0.33 -22.25
CA ALA A 202 -22.77 0.61 -21.14
C ALA A 202 -22.70 -0.15 -19.80
N TRP A 203 -21.62 0.06 -19.06
CA TRP A 203 -21.50 -0.40 -17.67
C TRP A 203 -22.17 0.64 -16.78
N ARG A 204 -23.23 0.26 -16.04
CA ARG A 204 -23.87 1.17 -15.07
C ARG A 204 -23.54 0.70 -13.66
N VAL A 205 -22.77 1.52 -12.94
CA VAL A 205 -22.55 1.34 -11.51
C VAL A 205 -23.65 2.09 -10.77
N ARG A 206 -24.48 1.37 -10.01
CA ARG A 206 -25.47 1.95 -9.11
C ARG A 206 -24.99 1.79 -7.68
N VAL A 207 -24.67 2.91 -7.04
CA VAL A 207 -24.35 2.95 -5.62
C VAL A 207 -25.61 3.38 -4.88
N GLY A 208 -26.11 2.53 -4.00
CA GLY A 208 -27.25 2.82 -3.13
C GLY A 208 -26.80 2.87 -1.68
N MET A 209 -27.14 3.94 -0.97
CA MET A 209 -27.01 3.98 0.50
C MET A 209 -28.38 3.79 1.12
N GLY A 210 -28.51 2.75 1.95
CA GLY A 210 -29.71 2.47 2.73
C GLY A 210 -29.43 2.52 4.24
N PRO A 211 -30.48 2.49 5.07
CA PRO A 211 -30.34 2.49 6.54
C PRO A 211 -29.60 1.26 7.11
N HIS A 212 -29.36 0.24 6.28
CA HIS A 212 -28.61 -0.96 6.63
C HIS A 212 -27.19 -1.01 6.02
N GLY A 213 -26.70 0.10 5.44
CA GLY A 213 -25.37 0.19 4.83
C GLY A 213 -25.39 0.60 3.36
N GLY A 214 -24.21 0.79 2.79
CA GLY A 214 -24.02 1.05 1.36
C GLY A 214 -23.93 -0.24 0.56
N ALA A 215 -24.66 -0.32 -0.55
CA ALA A 215 -24.55 -1.38 -1.54
C ALA A 215 -24.12 -0.78 -2.87
N ALA A 216 -23.02 -1.29 -3.44
CA ALA A 216 -22.65 -1.00 -4.82
C ALA A 216 -23.07 -2.19 -5.70
N SER A 217 -23.83 -1.92 -6.75
CA SER A 217 -24.20 -2.91 -7.77
C SER A 217 -23.66 -2.46 -9.12
N VAL A 218 -23.11 -3.41 -9.89
CA VAL A 218 -22.65 -3.17 -11.26
C VAL A 218 -23.57 -3.94 -12.18
N ALA A 219 -24.25 -3.24 -13.09
CA ALA A 219 -25.09 -3.84 -14.12
C ALA A 219 -24.45 -3.64 -15.50
N ILE A 220 -24.32 -4.74 -16.25
CA ILE A 220 -23.81 -4.72 -17.63
C ILE A 220 -25.02 -4.86 -18.56
N GLY A 221 -25.34 -3.80 -19.30
CA GLY A 221 -26.40 -3.82 -20.31
C GLY A 221 -25.81 -4.06 -21.71
N PHE A 222 -26.32 -5.06 -22.41
CA PHE A 222 -26.10 -5.25 -23.84
C PHE A 222 -27.34 -4.71 -24.57
N PHE A 223 -27.16 -3.76 -25.49
CA PHE A 223 -28.22 -3.24 -26.37
C PHE A 223 -28.01 -3.74 -27.79
#